data_AF-A0A959MIK6-F1
#
_entry.id   AF-A0A959MIK6-F1
#
_cell.length_a   1.000
_cell.length_b   1.000
_cell.length_c   1.000
_cell.angle_alpha   90.00
_cell.angle_beta   90.00
_cell.angle_gamma   90.00
#
_symmetry.space_group_name_H-M   'P 1'
#
loop_
_entity.id
_entity.type
_entity.pdbx_description
1 polymer ?
#
loop_
_entity_poly.entity_id
_entity_poly.type
_entity_poly.pdbx_seq_one_letter_code
_entity_poly.pdbx_strand_id
1 'polypeptide(L)'
;MATAKIVLRKKKNTDGTFPLALRITKDRKSSYVYLGYRCQEKDWDATAQRVRKSHPNAQRLNTFLMQTLADAGNVMLDFDMQRKQSSAKTLKKKIKPTGESMFFARAALYLDRMKEAGNYNCWSPETSRVRLFKEFVLGTEAIEDELPKRKGLRKHPPCAGVLPGTDVPFQHIDVALLTQFKIYLKAQRKISDRTIANYLITIQTI
;
A
#
# COMPACT_ATOMS: atom_id res chain seq x y z
N MET A 1 8.77 11.43 25.84
CA MET A 1 7.97 12.21 24.87
C MET A 1 8.27 11.72 23.46
N ALA A 2 7.24 11.42 22.67
CA ALA A 2 7.41 11.03 21.27
C ALA A 2 7.78 12.26 20.42
N THR A 3 8.62 12.07 19.41
CA THR A 3 8.98 13.15 18.45
C THR A 3 8.87 12.65 17.02
N ALA A 4 8.28 13.46 16.16
CA ALA A 4 8.19 13.23 14.71
C ALA A 4 9.09 14.23 13.98
N LYS A 5 9.92 13.75 13.04
CA LYS A 5 10.74 14.60 12.16
C LYS A 5 10.77 14.02 10.76
N ILE A 6 10.79 14.86 9.74
CA ILE A 6 11.02 14.40 8.36
C ILE A 6 12.52 14.38 8.10
N VAL A 7 13.00 13.26 7.55
CA VAL A 7 14.44 13.04 7.32
C VAL A 7 14.65 12.42 5.94
N LEU A 8 15.68 12.91 5.24
CA LEU A 8 16.19 12.29 4.02
C LEU A 8 17.08 11.09 4.36
N ARG A 9 16.79 9.91 3.80
CA ARG A 9 17.59 8.70 4.06
C ARG A 9 18.76 8.61 3.10
N LYS A 10 19.97 8.39 3.62
CA LYS A 10 21.22 8.30 2.84
C LYS A 10 21.35 7.06 1.93
N LYS A 11 20.34 6.19 1.86
CA LYS A 11 20.36 5.02 0.96
C LYS A 11 20.00 5.50 -0.45
N LYS A 12 21.01 5.63 -1.30
CA LYS A 12 20.88 6.07 -2.70
C LYS A 12 20.11 5.03 -3.51
N ASN A 13 19.18 5.49 -4.37
CA ASN A 13 18.56 4.63 -5.38
C ASN A 13 19.43 4.53 -6.64
N THR A 14 19.07 3.64 -7.56
CA THR A 14 19.62 3.57 -8.92
C THR A 14 19.66 4.96 -9.59
N ASP A 15 18.63 5.77 -9.39
CA ASP A 15 18.46 7.09 -10.03
C ASP A 15 19.20 8.22 -9.30
N GLY A 16 19.99 7.89 -8.27
CA GLY A 16 20.74 8.85 -7.47
C GLY A 16 19.92 9.75 -6.54
N THR A 17 18.61 9.52 -6.45
CA THR A 17 17.71 10.19 -5.53
C THR A 17 17.65 9.49 -4.17
N PHE A 18 17.26 10.24 -3.14
CA PHE A 18 17.15 9.75 -1.78
C PHE A 18 15.68 9.76 -1.31
N PRO A 19 15.19 8.70 -0.64
CA PRO A 19 13.81 8.65 -0.20
C PRO A 19 13.57 9.51 1.05
N LEU A 20 12.43 10.20 1.08
CA LEU A 20 11.95 10.93 2.25
C LEU A 20 11.21 9.99 3.20
N ALA A 21 11.50 10.13 4.49
CA ALA A 21 10.85 9.33 5.53
C ALA A 21 10.46 10.20 6.74
N LEU A 22 9.30 9.89 7.31
CA LEU A 22 8.91 10.34 8.62
C LEU A 22 9.61 9.45 9.67
N ARG A 23 10.48 10.06 10.47
CA ARG A 23 11.13 9.44 11.62
C ARG A 23 10.31 9.72 12.88
N ILE A 24 9.86 8.64 13.51
CA ILE A 24 9.15 8.66 14.79
C ILE A 24 10.11 8.13 15.85
N THR A 25 10.41 8.91 16.87
CA THR A 25 11.29 8.49 17.98
C THR A 25 10.51 8.52 19.28
N LYS A 26 10.44 7.38 19.97
CA LYS A 26 9.84 7.22 21.30
C LYS A 26 10.70 6.27 22.12
N ASP A 27 11.00 6.63 23.37
CA ASP A 27 11.79 5.84 24.32
C ASP A 27 13.14 5.37 23.75
N ARG A 28 13.91 6.31 23.17
CA ARG A 28 15.20 6.07 22.50
C ARG A 28 15.17 5.11 21.30
N LYS A 29 13.99 4.59 20.93
CA LYS A 29 13.78 3.74 19.75
C LYS A 29 13.22 4.58 18.61
N SER A 30 13.85 4.51 17.45
CA SER A 30 13.41 5.20 16.24
C SER A 30 12.75 4.23 15.25
N SER A 31 11.66 4.67 14.62
CA SER A 31 10.95 3.96 13.56
C SER A 31 10.75 4.90 12.38
N TYR A 32 10.82 4.35 11.17
CA TYR A 32 10.72 5.12 9.93
C TYR A 32 9.51 4.69 9.13
N VAL A 33 8.76 5.66 8.61
CA VAL A 33 7.68 5.51 7.65
C VAL A 33 8.11 6.19 6.36
N TYR A 34 8.25 5.44 5.26
CA TYR A 34 8.58 6.01 3.96
C TYR A 34 7.37 6.70 3.36
N LEU A 35 7.56 7.90 2.82
CA LEU A 35 6.48 8.73 2.27
C LEU A 35 6.23 8.48 0.77
N GLY A 36 7.06 7.64 0.12
CA GLY A 36 6.99 7.39 -1.33
C GLY A 36 7.67 8.44 -2.19
N TYR A 37 7.90 9.65 -1.67
CA TYR A 37 8.63 10.71 -2.39
C TYR A 37 10.15 10.59 -2.25
N ARG A 38 10.85 11.13 -3.25
CA ARG A 38 12.31 11.12 -3.35
C ARG A 38 12.80 12.52 -3.71
N CYS A 39 13.91 12.95 -3.13
CA CYS A 39 14.57 14.21 -3.48
C CYS A 39 16.08 14.01 -3.56
N GLN A 40 16.75 14.91 -4.28
CA GLN A 40 18.20 15.00 -4.25
C GLN A 40 18.66 15.68 -2.95
N GLU A 41 19.91 15.45 -2.57
CA GLU A 41 20.50 16.10 -1.38
C GLU A 41 20.58 17.62 -1.53
N LYS A 42 20.78 18.11 -2.77
CA LYS A 42 20.82 19.55 -3.09
C LYS A 42 19.50 20.26 -2.84
N ASP A 43 18.38 19.54 -2.98
CA ASP A 43 17.03 20.11 -2.87
C ASP A 43 16.45 19.99 -1.47
N TRP A 44 17.16 19.34 -0.54
CA TRP A 44 16.69 19.12 0.82
C TRP A 44 17.35 20.10 1.78
N ASP A 45 16.55 20.70 2.65
CA ASP A 45 17.06 21.51 3.76
C ASP A 45 16.90 20.76 5.09
N ALA A 46 18.02 20.30 5.65
CA ALA A 46 18.04 19.45 6.84
C ALA A 46 17.69 20.21 8.12
N THR A 47 17.99 21.51 8.19
CA THR A 47 17.70 22.35 9.36
C THR A 47 16.22 22.70 9.40
N ALA A 48 15.68 23.18 8.28
CA ALA A 48 14.28 23.56 8.14
C ALA A 48 13.32 22.37 7.94
N GLN A 49 13.85 21.17 7.64
CA GLN A 49 13.08 19.97 7.29
C GLN A 49 12.11 20.20 6.11
N ARG A 50 12.53 20.98 5.13
CA ARG A 50 11.72 21.39 3.98
C ARG A 50 12.45 21.14 2.67
N VAL A 51 11.68 20.97 1.60
CA VAL A 51 12.20 20.94 0.24
C VAL A 51 12.47 22.38 -0.20
N ARG A 52 13.67 22.62 -0.73
CA ARG A 52 14.10 23.91 -1.29
C ARG A 52 13.31 24.22 -2.55
N LYS A 53 13.23 25.51 -2.90
CA LYS A 53 12.57 26.00 -4.12
C LYS A 53 13.19 25.47 -5.42
N SER A 54 14.38 24.87 -5.36
CA SER A 54 15.05 24.21 -6.47
C SER A 54 14.24 23.08 -7.10
N HIS A 55 13.38 22.42 -6.32
CA HIS A 55 12.54 21.33 -6.83
C HIS A 55 11.26 21.89 -7.50
N PRO A 56 10.87 21.42 -8.70
CA PRO A 56 9.71 21.95 -9.43
C PRO A 56 8.41 21.94 -8.62
N ASN A 57 8.19 20.88 -7.83
CA ASN A 57 7.00 20.72 -6.99
C ASN A 57 7.24 21.05 -5.50
N ALA A 58 8.20 21.91 -5.18
CA ALA A 58 8.60 22.20 -3.79
C ALA A 58 7.44 22.68 -2.92
N GLN A 59 6.57 23.56 -3.43
CA GLN A 59 5.44 24.11 -2.66
C GLN A 59 4.46 23.02 -2.25
N ARG A 60 3.99 22.20 -3.21
CA ARG A 60 3.03 21.12 -2.96
C ARG A 60 3.61 20.06 -2.02
N LEU A 61 4.88 19.70 -2.22
CA LEU A 61 5.58 18.77 -1.32
C LEU A 61 5.65 19.34 0.09
N ASN A 62 6.04 20.60 0.26
CA ASN A 62 6.11 21.20 1.59
C ASN A 62 4.76 21.24 2.29
N THR A 63 3.66 21.53 1.59
CA THR A 63 2.30 21.44 2.15
C THR A 63 1.98 20.01 2.62
N PHE A 64 2.26 19.01 1.78
CA PHE A 64 2.06 17.60 2.14
C PHE A 64 2.90 17.16 3.35
N LEU A 65 4.16 17.58 3.41
CA LEU A 65 5.07 17.29 4.52
C LEU A 65 4.59 17.93 5.83
N MET A 66 4.06 19.16 5.77
CA MET A 66 3.46 19.82 6.94
C MET A 66 2.21 19.10 7.43
N GLN A 67 1.30 18.71 6.52
CA GLN A 67 0.11 17.92 6.86
C GLN A 67 0.50 16.59 7.51
N THR A 68 1.44 15.86 6.91
CA THR A 68 1.90 14.57 7.43
C THR A 68 2.53 14.71 8.82
N LEU A 69 3.26 15.80 9.08
CA LEU A 69 3.81 16.09 10.41
C LEU A 69 2.70 16.39 11.44
N ALA A 70 1.69 17.18 11.04
CA ALA A 70 0.55 17.50 11.90
C ALA A 70 -0.25 16.23 12.26
N ASP A 71 -0.57 15.40 11.27
CA ASP A 71 -1.27 14.13 11.47
C ASP A 71 -0.50 13.19 12.41
N ALA A 72 0.81 13.06 12.20
CA ALA A 72 1.66 12.27 13.07
C ALA A 72 1.70 12.84 14.50
N GLY A 73 1.70 14.18 14.64
CA GLY A 73 1.65 14.87 15.93
C GLY A 73 0.36 14.58 16.69
N ASN A 74 -0.79 14.68 16.02
CA ASN A 74 -2.10 14.38 16.60
C ASN A 74 -2.16 12.93 17.10
N VAL A 75 -1.72 11.98 16.26
CA VAL A 75 -1.66 10.57 16.66
C VAL A 75 -0.75 10.39 17.88
N MET A 76 0.41 11.05 17.95
CA MET A 76 1.28 10.96 19.13
C MET A 76 0.63 11.49 20.40
N LEU A 77 -0.09 12.61 20.32
CA LEU A 77 -0.81 13.20 21.45
C LEU A 77 -1.92 12.27 21.95
N ASP A 78 -2.73 11.71 21.04
CA ASP A 78 -3.78 10.75 21.39
C ASP A 78 -3.21 9.54 22.15
N PHE A 79 -2.03 9.05 21.75
CA PHE A 79 -1.36 7.94 22.42
C PHE A 79 -0.84 8.31 23.80
N ASP A 80 -0.35 9.53 23.98
CA ASP A 80 0.12 10.01 25.29
C ASP A 80 -1.08 10.27 26.22
N MET A 81 -2.21 10.78 25.70
CA MET A 81 -3.48 10.96 26.45
C MET A 81 -4.05 9.62 26.94
N GLN A 82 -3.99 8.57 26.13
CA GLN A 82 -4.52 7.25 26.49
C GLN A 82 -3.68 6.50 27.55
N ARG A 83 -2.56 7.07 28.04
CA ARG A 83 -1.60 6.44 28.98
C ARG A 83 -1.15 5.02 28.58
N LYS A 84 -1.36 4.62 27.33
CA LYS A 84 -0.93 3.31 26.82
C LYS A 84 0.58 3.37 26.59
N GLN A 85 1.31 2.43 27.18
CA GLN A 85 2.72 2.20 26.84
C GLN A 85 2.80 1.71 25.39
N SER A 86 2.90 2.64 24.44
CA SER A 86 2.94 2.35 23.02
C SER A 86 4.37 2.48 22.50
N SER A 87 4.88 1.44 21.87
CA SER A 87 6.20 1.44 21.22
C SER A 87 6.16 2.22 19.90
N ALA A 88 7.31 2.72 19.44
CA ALA A 88 7.47 3.38 18.14
C ALA A 88 6.97 2.51 16.95
N LYS A 89 6.97 1.17 17.10
CA LYS A 89 6.37 0.24 16.13
C LYS A 89 4.85 0.35 16.06
N THR A 90 4.18 0.54 17.19
CA THR A 90 2.72 0.71 17.28
C THR A 90 2.29 2.04 16.67
N LEU A 91 3.03 3.11 16.95
CA LEU A 91 2.82 4.42 16.33
C LEU A 91 2.92 4.35 14.80
N LYS A 92 3.96 3.68 14.29
CA LYS A 92 4.14 3.43 12.86
C LYS A 92 2.96 2.68 12.23
N LYS A 93 2.38 1.68 12.92
CA LYS A 93 1.24 0.92 12.41
C LYS A 93 -0.03 1.77 12.31
N LYS A 94 -0.26 2.70 13.25
CA LYS A 94 -1.45 3.56 13.25
C LYS A 94 -1.37 4.70 12.24
N ILE A 95 -0.17 5.24 12.02
CA ILE A 95 0.09 6.26 10.99
C ILE A 95 0.00 5.64 9.58
N LYS A 96 0.32 4.35 9.43
CA LYS A 96 -0.04 3.62 8.20
C LYS A 96 -1.55 3.39 8.15
N PRO A 97 -2.17 3.44 6.97
CA PRO A 97 -3.57 3.08 6.84
C PRO A 97 -3.77 1.67 7.43
N THR A 98 -4.69 1.58 8.40
CA THR A 98 -4.99 0.35 9.15
C THR A 98 -5.72 -0.63 8.22
N GLY A 99 -5.59 -1.95 8.47
CA GLY A 99 -6.07 -3.02 7.58
C GLY A 99 -7.51 -2.91 7.08
N GLU A 100 -8.41 -2.23 7.80
CA GLU A 100 -9.78 -1.95 7.31
C GLU A 100 -9.83 -1.09 6.04
N SER A 101 -8.82 -0.25 5.82
CA SER A 101 -8.67 0.58 4.61
C SER A 101 -7.89 -0.12 3.47
N MET A 102 -7.50 -1.38 3.67
CA MET A 102 -6.80 -2.19 2.69
C MET A 102 -7.77 -3.16 2.02
N PHE A 103 -7.72 -3.23 0.69
CA PHE A 103 -8.66 -4.03 -0.10
C PHE A 103 -8.57 -5.52 0.20
N PHE A 104 -7.37 -6.12 0.20
CA PHE A 104 -7.26 -7.58 0.38
C PHE A 104 -7.55 -8.05 1.80
N ALA A 105 -7.31 -7.21 2.80
CA ALA A 105 -7.73 -7.49 4.17
C ALA A 105 -9.26 -7.49 4.27
N ARG A 106 -9.94 -6.54 3.61
CA ARG A 106 -11.41 -6.54 3.50
C ARG A 106 -11.92 -7.75 2.70
N ALA A 107 -11.25 -8.09 1.61
CA ALA A 107 -11.58 -9.25 0.79
C ALA A 107 -11.50 -10.56 1.58
N ALA A 108 -10.48 -10.73 2.42
CA ALA A 108 -10.35 -11.90 3.30
C ALA A 108 -11.54 -12.01 4.27
N LEU A 109 -11.87 -10.92 4.97
CA LEU A 109 -13.04 -10.89 5.85
C LEU A 109 -14.35 -11.19 5.12
N TYR A 110 -14.49 -10.72 3.88
CA TYR A 110 -15.66 -11.00 3.04
C TYR A 110 -15.73 -12.49 2.65
N LEU A 111 -14.61 -13.10 2.26
CA LEU A 111 -14.54 -14.53 1.94
C LEU A 111 -14.80 -15.41 3.17
N ASP A 112 -14.30 -15.02 4.35
CA ASP A 112 -14.52 -15.74 5.60
C ASP A 112 -16.02 -15.75 5.97
N ARG A 113 -16.68 -14.59 5.89
CA ARG A 113 -18.14 -14.50 6.13
C ARG A 113 -18.95 -15.38 5.17
N MET A 114 -18.57 -15.42 3.89
CA MET A 114 -19.23 -16.30 2.92
C MET A 114 -18.99 -17.79 3.19
N LYS A 115 -17.80 -18.13 3.69
CA LYS A 115 -17.45 -19.50 4.08
C LYS A 115 -18.24 -19.94 5.32
N GLU A 116 -18.39 -19.05 6.30
CA GLU A 116 -19.22 -19.25 7.49
C GLU A 116 -20.71 -19.41 7.15
N ALA A 117 -21.20 -18.68 6.15
CA ALA A 117 -22.57 -18.80 5.65
C ALA A 117 -22.86 -20.10 4.89
N GLY A 118 -21.85 -20.96 4.68
CA GLY A 118 -22.01 -22.26 4.02
C GLY A 118 -22.22 -22.20 2.49
N ASN A 119 -22.06 -21.03 1.86
CA ASN A 119 -22.26 -20.87 0.42
C ASN A 119 -20.98 -21.16 -0.39
N TYR A 120 -20.58 -22.43 -0.40
CA TYR A 120 -19.32 -22.86 -1.04
C TYR A 120 -19.28 -22.67 -2.57
N ASN A 121 -20.44 -22.75 -3.22
CA ASN A 121 -20.57 -22.59 -4.67
C ASN A 121 -20.24 -21.17 -5.14
N CYS A 122 -20.54 -20.15 -4.32
CA CYS A 122 -20.16 -18.75 -4.57
C CYS A 122 -18.74 -18.46 -4.06
N TRP A 123 -18.40 -19.00 -2.89
CA TRP A 123 -17.10 -18.77 -2.25
C TRP A 123 -15.91 -19.21 -3.11
N SER A 124 -15.98 -20.38 -3.74
CA SER A 124 -14.86 -20.93 -4.52
C SER A 124 -14.51 -20.07 -5.76
N PRO A 125 -15.48 -19.66 -6.60
CA PRO A 125 -15.24 -18.69 -7.68
C PRO A 125 -14.74 -17.33 -7.18
N GLU A 126 -15.29 -16.80 -6.09
CA GLU A 126 -14.92 -15.47 -5.58
C GLU A 126 -13.51 -15.44 -5.02
N THR A 127 -13.11 -16.50 -4.31
CA THR A 127 -11.72 -16.69 -3.86
C THR A 127 -10.75 -16.68 -5.04
N SER A 128 -11.12 -17.35 -6.13
CA SER A 128 -10.32 -17.38 -7.36
C SER A 128 -10.20 -16.00 -8.01
N ARG A 129 -11.27 -15.19 -7.97
CA ARG A 129 -11.29 -13.82 -8.53
C ARG A 129 -10.40 -12.88 -7.74
N VAL A 130 -10.53 -12.87 -6.41
CA VAL A 130 -9.69 -12.07 -5.51
C VAL A 130 -8.23 -12.46 -5.65
N ARG A 131 -7.93 -13.76 -5.74
CA ARG A 131 -6.57 -14.26 -5.97
C ARG A 131 -5.96 -13.75 -7.27
N LEU A 132 -6.71 -13.79 -8.37
CA LEU A 132 -6.21 -13.34 -9.67
C LEU A 132 -5.99 -11.82 -9.70
N PHE A 133 -6.87 -11.06 -9.04
CA PHE A 133 -6.65 -9.63 -8.85
C PHE A 133 -5.41 -9.36 -8.00
N LYS A 134 -5.19 -10.13 -6.93
CA LYS A 134 -3.98 -10.05 -6.12
C LYS A 134 -2.71 -10.36 -6.94
N GLU A 135 -2.74 -11.37 -7.80
CA GLU A 135 -1.64 -11.69 -8.72
C GLU A 135 -1.35 -10.52 -9.68
N PHE A 136 -2.40 -9.90 -10.22
CA PHE A 136 -2.28 -8.74 -11.09
C PHE A 136 -1.64 -7.53 -10.39
N VAL A 137 -2.04 -7.26 -9.14
CA VAL A 137 -1.57 -6.08 -8.40
C VAL A 137 -0.25 -6.30 -7.64
N LEU A 138 0.19 -7.53 -7.37
CA LEU A 138 1.48 -7.77 -6.70
C LEU A 138 2.58 -8.26 -7.63
N GLY A 139 2.22 -8.77 -8.81
CA GLY A 139 3.14 -9.53 -9.65
C GLY A 139 3.43 -10.92 -9.08
N THR A 140 3.92 -11.81 -9.94
CA THR A 140 4.11 -13.25 -9.69
C THR A 140 5.13 -13.62 -8.58
N GLU A 141 5.76 -12.66 -7.91
CA GLU A 141 6.88 -12.93 -6.98
C GLU A 141 6.46 -13.19 -5.52
N ALA A 142 5.17 -13.09 -5.16
CA ALA A 142 4.74 -13.12 -3.75
C ALA A 142 3.70 -14.20 -3.38
N ILE A 143 3.53 -15.26 -4.17
CA ILE A 143 2.53 -16.32 -3.89
C ILE A 143 3.24 -17.67 -3.66
N GLU A 144 3.89 -17.79 -2.51
CA GLU A 144 4.18 -19.07 -1.86
C GLU A 144 3.47 -19.07 -0.51
N ASP A 145 2.15 -19.27 -0.53
CA ASP A 145 1.46 -20.14 0.41
C ASP A 145 -0.06 -20.09 0.16
N GLU A 146 -0.66 -21.26 0.30
CA GLU A 146 -2.10 -21.60 0.25
C GLU A 146 -2.73 -21.97 -1.11
N LEU A 147 -3.03 -23.28 -1.19
CA LEU A 147 -3.86 -24.07 -2.13
C LEU A 147 -3.23 -24.60 -3.44
N PRO A 148 -3.55 -25.87 -3.81
CA PRO A 148 -2.76 -26.70 -4.73
C PRO A 148 -2.68 -26.15 -6.15
N LYS A 149 -1.49 -26.28 -6.73
CA LYS A 149 -1.09 -25.83 -8.07
C LYS A 149 -2.00 -26.45 -9.14
N ARG A 150 -2.80 -25.63 -9.85
CA ARG A 150 -3.34 -26.05 -11.16
C ARG A 150 -2.19 -26.08 -12.16
N LYS A 151 -1.94 -27.24 -12.78
CA LYS A 151 -0.92 -27.41 -13.85
C LYS A 151 -1.19 -26.41 -14.99
N GLY A 152 -0.16 -25.65 -15.37
CA GLY A 152 -0.20 -24.77 -16.55
C GLY A 152 0.24 -23.31 -16.35
N LEU A 153 0.98 -22.97 -15.30
CA LEU A 153 1.39 -21.59 -15.00
C LEU A 153 2.46 -21.09 -15.99
N ARG A 154 2.05 -20.41 -17.08
CA ARG A 154 2.97 -19.64 -17.92
C ARG A 154 3.40 -18.38 -17.16
N LYS A 155 4.71 -18.27 -16.88
CA LYS A 155 5.32 -17.08 -16.26
C LYS A 155 5.35 -15.94 -17.28
N HIS A 156 4.92 -14.74 -16.88
CA HIS A 156 5.01 -13.52 -17.69
C HIS A 156 5.52 -12.34 -16.86
N PRO A 157 6.21 -11.39 -17.49
CA PRO A 157 6.94 -10.35 -16.78
C PRO A 157 6.00 -9.32 -16.14
N PRO A 158 6.39 -8.74 -14.98
CA PRO A 158 5.60 -7.71 -14.34
C PRO A 158 5.41 -6.52 -15.28
N CYS A 159 4.17 -6.07 -15.45
CA CYS A 159 3.92 -4.78 -16.08
C CYS A 159 4.62 -3.70 -15.22
N ALA A 160 5.50 -2.93 -15.84
CA ALA A 160 6.32 -1.93 -15.17
C ALA A 160 5.45 -0.89 -14.46
N GLY A 161 5.63 -0.74 -13.14
CA GLY A 161 5.01 0.33 -12.34
C GLY A 161 4.27 -0.11 -11.07
N VAL A 162 4.26 -1.40 -10.73
CA VAL A 162 3.45 -1.92 -9.63
C VAL A 162 4.16 -1.79 -8.27
N LEU A 163 3.42 -1.27 -7.27
CA LEU A 163 3.90 -0.98 -5.92
C LEU A 163 4.32 -2.26 -5.18
N PRO A 164 5.57 -2.36 -4.67
CA PRO A 164 5.97 -3.48 -3.82
C PRO A 164 5.40 -3.29 -2.39
N GLY A 165 4.35 -4.03 -2.06
CA GLY A 165 3.75 -4.07 -0.73
C GLY A 165 2.58 -5.04 -0.68
N THR A 166 2.43 -5.78 0.41
CA THR A 166 1.50 -6.91 0.58
C THR A 166 0.02 -6.58 0.33
N ASP A 167 -0.38 -5.31 0.43
CA ASP A 167 -1.77 -4.85 0.35
C ASP A 167 -1.92 -3.48 -0.32
N VAL A 168 -3.07 -3.26 -0.96
CA VAL A 168 -3.42 -2.06 -1.72
C VAL A 168 -4.51 -1.27 -0.98
N PRO A 169 -4.31 0.02 -0.69
CA PRO A 169 -5.36 0.90 -0.18
C PRO A 169 -6.52 1.05 -1.18
N PHE A 170 -7.75 1.16 -0.69
CA PHE A 170 -8.93 1.39 -1.56
C PHE A 170 -8.80 2.65 -2.44
N GLN A 171 -8.11 3.68 -1.95
CA GLN A 171 -7.84 4.92 -2.68
C GLN A 171 -7.04 4.74 -3.97
N HIS A 172 -6.36 3.60 -4.13
CA HIS A 172 -5.58 3.29 -5.32
C HIS A 172 -6.32 2.34 -6.28
N ILE A 173 -7.55 1.93 -5.95
CA ILE A 173 -8.39 1.10 -6.82
C ILE A 173 -9.22 2.01 -7.71
N ASP A 174 -8.54 2.58 -8.70
CA ASP A 174 -9.14 3.51 -9.65
C ASP A 174 -9.66 2.80 -10.90
N VAL A 175 -10.50 3.52 -11.66
CA VAL A 175 -11.00 3.08 -12.99
C VAL A 175 -9.84 2.71 -13.92
N ALA A 176 -8.71 3.43 -13.84
CA ALA A 176 -7.52 3.14 -14.62
C ALA A 176 -6.95 1.75 -14.28
N LEU A 177 -6.84 1.41 -13.00
CA LEU A 177 -6.36 0.10 -12.53
C LEU A 177 -7.31 -1.02 -12.98
N LEU A 178 -8.62 -0.82 -12.83
CA LEU A 178 -9.62 -1.80 -13.26
C LEU A 178 -9.62 -2.00 -14.79
N THR A 179 -9.35 -0.94 -15.55
CA THR A 179 -9.22 -1.02 -17.01
C THR A 179 -7.99 -1.82 -17.40
N GLN A 180 -6.86 -1.59 -16.73
CA GLN A 180 -5.64 -2.39 -16.92
C GLN A 180 -5.88 -3.86 -16.55
N PHE A 181 -6.60 -4.13 -15.46
CA PHE A 181 -6.95 -5.49 -15.07
C PHE A 181 -7.84 -6.18 -16.12
N LYS A 182 -8.83 -5.47 -16.68
CA LYS A 182 -9.67 -5.97 -17.78
C LYS A 182 -8.82 -6.35 -19.01
N ILE A 183 -7.87 -5.49 -19.39
CA ILE A 183 -6.93 -5.77 -20.49
C ILE A 183 -6.09 -7.01 -20.18
N TYR A 184 -5.58 -7.13 -18.95
CA TYR A 184 -4.82 -8.30 -18.48
C TYR A 184 -5.62 -9.60 -18.60
N LEU A 185 -6.88 -9.62 -18.13
CA LEU A 185 -7.73 -10.80 -18.20
C LEU A 185 -8.04 -11.23 -19.64
N LYS A 186 -8.26 -10.26 -20.53
CA LYS A 186 -8.56 -10.52 -21.95
C LYS A 186 -7.32 -10.99 -22.72
N ALA A 187 -6.18 -10.35 -22.51
CA ALA A 187 -4.94 -10.65 -23.23
C ALA A 187 -4.26 -11.93 -22.72
N GLN A 188 -4.09 -12.08 -21.40
CA GLN A 188 -3.26 -13.15 -20.84
C GLN A 188 -4.04 -14.42 -20.52
N ARG A 189 -5.25 -14.26 -19.97
CA ARG A 189 -6.07 -15.39 -19.52
C ARG A 189 -7.15 -15.78 -20.54
N LYS A 190 -7.33 -15.00 -21.62
CA LYS A 190 -8.32 -15.21 -22.68
C LYS A 190 -9.72 -15.47 -22.14
N ILE A 191 -10.09 -14.74 -21.08
CA ILE A 191 -11.38 -14.88 -20.40
C ILE A 191 -12.46 -14.13 -21.20
N SER A 192 -13.67 -14.69 -21.27
CA SER A 192 -14.80 -14.06 -21.96
C SER A 192 -15.26 -12.77 -21.28
N ASP A 193 -15.78 -11.82 -22.05
CA ASP A 193 -16.18 -10.50 -21.53
C ASP A 193 -17.24 -10.60 -20.41
N ARG A 194 -18.18 -11.56 -20.52
CA ARG A 194 -19.16 -11.85 -19.46
C ARG A 194 -18.51 -12.31 -18.16
N THR A 195 -17.48 -13.14 -18.27
CA THR A 195 -16.74 -13.63 -17.12
C THR A 195 -15.92 -12.51 -16.51
N ILE A 196 -15.26 -11.66 -17.31
CA ILE A 196 -14.55 -10.47 -16.82
C ILE A 196 -15.47 -9.54 -16.03
N ALA A 197 -16.71 -9.33 -16.48
CA ALA A 197 -17.69 -8.54 -15.73
C ALA A 197 -17.91 -9.11 -14.31
N ASN A 198 -17.95 -10.43 -14.15
CA ASN A 198 -18.09 -11.05 -12.82
C ASN A 198 -16.87 -10.81 -11.92
N TYR A 199 -15.64 -10.76 -12.49
CA TYR A 199 -14.44 -10.38 -11.72
C TYR A 199 -14.56 -8.93 -11.21
N LEU A 200 -14.99 -8.01 -12.07
CA LEU A 200 -15.15 -6.61 -11.70
C LEU A 200 -16.27 -6.40 -10.67
N ILE A 201 -17.39 -7.11 -10.81
CA ILE A 201 -18.48 -7.07 -9.83
C ILE A 201 -17.97 -7.53 -8.46
N THR A 202 -17.26 -8.66 -8.38
CA THR A 202 -16.70 -9.14 -7.10
C THR A 202 -15.78 -8.10 -6.45
N ILE A 203 -14.93 -7.42 -7.24
CA ILE A 203 -14.04 -6.37 -6.72
C ILE A 203 -14.83 -5.15 -6.24
N GLN A 204 -15.90 -4.77 -6.93
CA GLN A 204 -16.76 -3.64 -6.55
C GLN A 204 -17.60 -3.91 -5.30
N THR A 205 -17.96 -5.17 -5.05
CA THR A 205 -18.74 -5.57 -3.86
C THR A 205 -17.93 -5.59 -2.55
N ILE A 206 -16.61 -5.76 -2.63
CA ILE A 206 -15.71 -5.89 -1.47
C ILE A 206 -15.37 -4.51 -0.89
#